data_AF-A0AB38AE84-F1
#
_entry.id   AF-A0AB38AE84-F1
#
_cell.length_a   1.000
_cell.length_b   1.000
_cell.length_c   1.000
_cell.angle_alpha   90.00
_cell.angle_beta   90.00
_cell.angle_gamma   90.00
#
_symmetry.space_group_name_H-M   'P 1'
#
loop_
_entity.id
_entity.type
_entity.pdbx_description
1 polymer ?
#
loop_
_entity_poly.entity_id
_entity_poly.type
_entity_poly.pdbx_seq_one_letter_code
_entity_poly.pdbx_strand_id
1 'polypeptide(L)'
;MGVGFTEESASATVAVSAVPQRVVLDARPRAALRLYGVPPAGAGPDCYLRWVPLLPSWIEPCSVALPGRGARSAEPSLTDPAYLSARLAAVLDDWADPRPFAVFGHSAGALLAYEAIRHLRRTHGRLPSLLAVSSLSAPHIDAYSAGLPPRLTAGLAGLRELVGPIPEQLLADARLMAAACTPLLADCLLLLHYRHRPEPPLDVPLALYGGEQDPVTPVQELRAWNDLVTTPACPRLFPGGHTYPQTATKALVDHLTGALGTVVNHPVATA
;
A
#
# COMPACT_ATOMS: atom_id res chain seq x y z
N MET A 1 -31.45 4.10 -55.94
CA MET A 1 -31.84 3.73 -54.55
C MET A 1 -30.63 3.99 -53.68
N GLY A 2 -30.67 5.05 -52.88
CA GLY A 2 -29.62 5.37 -51.92
C GLY A 2 -29.89 4.69 -50.60
N VAL A 3 -28.86 4.10 -50.00
CA VAL A 3 -28.85 3.69 -48.59
C VAL A 3 -27.71 4.46 -47.95
N GLY A 4 -28.10 5.45 -47.14
CA GLY A 4 -27.18 6.29 -46.38
C GLY A 4 -26.56 5.50 -45.24
N PHE A 5 -25.26 5.69 -45.05
CA PHE A 5 -24.60 5.37 -43.80
C PHE A 5 -25.03 6.41 -42.77
N THR A 6 -25.84 6.00 -41.80
CA THR A 6 -26.02 6.79 -40.57
C THR A 6 -24.80 6.52 -39.69
N GLU A 7 -23.93 7.51 -39.55
CA GLU A 7 -22.94 7.58 -38.48
C GLU A 7 -23.67 7.56 -37.13
N GLU A 8 -23.63 6.41 -36.47
CA GLU A 8 -24.04 6.31 -35.08
C GLU A 8 -22.93 6.94 -34.23
N SER A 9 -23.23 8.13 -33.69
CA SER A 9 -22.33 8.86 -32.82
C SER A 9 -22.01 7.99 -31.60
N ALA A 10 -20.79 7.46 -31.55
CA ALA A 10 -20.24 6.89 -30.33
C ALA A 10 -20.19 8.01 -29.28
N SER A 11 -21.15 8.00 -28.36
CA SER A 11 -21.12 8.79 -27.14
C SER A 11 -19.87 8.37 -26.38
N ALA A 12 -18.80 9.17 -26.51
CA ALA A 12 -17.61 9.07 -25.70
C ALA A 12 -18.00 9.40 -24.26
N THR A 13 -18.44 8.39 -23.51
CA THR A 13 -18.44 8.43 -22.07
C THR A 13 -16.99 8.72 -21.68
N VAL A 14 -16.74 9.93 -21.18
CA VAL A 14 -15.45 10.29 -20.59
C VAL A 14 -15.20 9.25 -19.50
N ALA A 15 -14.34 8.28 -19.79
CA ALA A 15 -13.88 7.33 -18.79
C ALA A 15 -13.19 8.19 -17.74
N VAL A 16 -13.87 8.42 -16.62
CA VAL A 16 -13.24 9.04 -15.44
C VAL A 16 -12.03 8.18 -15.16
N SER A 17 -10.86 8.75 -15.40
CA SER A 17 -9.59 8.06 -15.21
C SER A 17 -9.56 7.57 -13.77
N ALA A 18 -9.65 6.26 -13.57
CA ALA A 18 -9.64 5.69 -12.23
C ALA A 18 -8.32 6.07 -11.56
N VAL A 19 -8.41 6.77 -10.42
CA VAL A 19 -7.25 7.25 -9.65
C VAL A 19 -7.43 6.90 -8.17
N PRO A 20 -6.34 6.65 -7.43
CA PRO A 20 -6.39 6.58 -5.97
C PRO A 20 -6.97 7.86 -5.38
N GLN A 21 -7.65 7.71 -4.24
CA GLN A 21 -8.20 8.85 -3.48
C GLN A 21 -7.71 8.78 -2.04
N ARG A 22 -7.40 9.94 -1.46
CA ARG A 22 -7.14 10.05 -0.03
C ARG A 22 -8.43 9.77 0.74
N VAL A 23 -8.32 8.99 1.81
CA VAL A 23 -9.36 8.84 2.82
C VAL A 23 -8.79 9.28 4.17
N VAL A 24 -9.39 10.30 4.77
CA VAL A 24 -9.08 10.69 6.15
C VAL A 24 -9.93 9.81 7.06
N LEU A 25 -9.31 8.96 7.86
CA LEU A 25 -10.03 7.99 8.70
C LEU A 25 -10.57 8.64 9.98
N ASP A 26 -9.87 9.66 10.48
CA ASP A 26 -10.27 10.50 11.60
C ASP A 26 -9.60 11.87 11.45
N ALA A 27 -10.41 12.92 11.25
CA ALA A 27 -9.89 14.25 10.97
C ALA A 27 -9.29 14.87 12.24
N ARG A 28 -8.02 15.25 12.16
CA ARG A 28 -7.26 15.87 13.26
C ARG A 28 -6.57 17.13 12.73
N PRO A 29 -7.30 18.27 12.65
CA PRO A 29 -6.78 19.50 12.05
C PRO A 29 -5.54 20.07 12.75
N ARG A 30 -5.33 19.70 14.03
CA ARG A 30 -4.17 20.11 14.84
C ARG A 30 -3.07 19.05 14.92
N ALA A 31 -3.19 17.94 14.18
CA ALA A 31 -2.14 16.93 14.13
C ALA A 31 -0.85 17.51 13.54
N ALA A 32 0.28 17.15 14.13
CA ALA A 32 1.61 17.56 13.68
C ALA A 32 2.03 16.84 12.39
N LEU A 33 1.50 15.64 12.12
CA LEU A 33 1.74 14.92 10.88
C LEU A 33 0.52 14.11 10.41
N ARG A 34 0.57 13.66 9.15
CA ARG A 34 -0.34 12.65 8.59
C ARG A 34 0.36 11.30 8.46
N LEU A 35 -0.30 10.23 8.88
CA LEU A 35 0.14 8.86 8.61
C LEU A 35 -0.73 8.26 7.53
N TYR A 36 -0.19 8.00 6.35
CA TYR A 36 -0.88 7.31 5.26
C TYR A 36 -0.66 5.80 5.34
N GLY A 37 -1.73 5.04 5.56
CA GLY A 37 -1.75 3.59 5.38
C GLY A 37 -2.08 3.22 3.94
N VAL A 38 -1.14 2.60 3.21
CA VAL A 38 -1.35 2.06 1.86
C VAL A 38 -1.76 0.59 1.97
N PRO A 39 -3.01 0.23 1.63
CA PRO A 39 -3.56 -1.10 1.90
C PRO A 39 -2.80 -2.23 1.19
N PRO A 40 -2.84 -3.47 1.75
CA PRO A 40 -2.36 -4.65 1.05
C PRO A 40 -3.27 -5.03 -0.12
N ALA A 41 -2.82 -6.04 -0.88
CA ALA A 41 -3.54 -6.54 -2.04
C ALA A 41 -4.99 -6.91 -1.72
N GLY A 42 -5.93 -6.51 -2.57
CA GLY A 42 -7.37 -6.72 -2.41
C GLY A 42 -8.07 -5.85 -1.36
N ALA A 43 -7.34 -5.23 -0.43
CA ALA A 43 -7.92 -4.50 0.69
C ALA A 43 -8.22 -3.02 0.35
N GLY A 44 -9.16 -2.44 1.11
CA GLY A 44 -9.50 -1.02 1.10
C GLY A 44 -8.93 -0.26 2.31
N PRO A 45 -9.22 1.04 2.43
CA PRO A 45 -8.72 1.89 3.51
C PRO A 45 -9.24 1.48 4.90
N ASP A 46 -10.34 0.75 4.94
CA ASP A 46 -11.00 0.25 6.14
C ASP A 46 -10.13 -0.71 6.96
N CYS A 47 -9.11 -1.35 6.34
CA CYS A 47 -8.18 -2.22 7.06
C CYS A 47 -7.38 -1.49 8.16
N TYR A 48 -7.30 -0.16 8.10
CA TYR A 48 -6.61 0.67 9.08
C TYR A 48 -7.54 1.34 10.11
N LEU A 49 -8.85 1.13 10.06
CA LEU A 49 -9.78 1.73 11.03
C LEU A 49 -9.47 1.34 12.48
N ARG A 50 -8.98 0.12 12.72
CA ARG A 50 -8.57 -0.36 14.05
C ARG A 50 -7.38 0.41 14.64
N TRP A 51 -6.63 1.15 13.82
CA TRP A 51 -5.48 1.91 14.25
C TRP A 51 -5.87 3.28 14.81
N VAL A 52 -6.98 3.86 14.33
CA VAL A 52 -7.47 5.19 14.70
C VAL A 52 -7.51 5.43 16.22
N PRO A 53 -8.12 4.56 17.05
CA PRO A 53 -8.18 4.78 18.50
C PRO A 53 -6.83 4.56 19.22
N LEU A 54 -5.85 3.95 18.55
CA LEU A 54 -4.53 3.66 19.11
C LEU A 54 -3.50 4.75 18.78
N LEU A 55 -3.76 5.53 17.73
CA LEU A 55 -2.88 6.61 17.29
C LEU A 55 -3.10 7.86 18.15
N PRO A 56 -2.03 8.49 18.66
CA PRO A 56 -2.13 9.73 19.43
C PRO A 56 -2.67 10.89 18.59
N SER A 57 -3.26 11.89 19.26
CA SER A 57 -3.93 13.03 18.61
C SER A 57 -3.04 13.89 17.71
N TRP A 58 -1.71 13.80 17.85
CA TRP A 58 -0.76 14.50 17.00
C TRP A 58 -0.51 13.81 15.64
N ILE A 59 -1.06 12.61 15.41
CA ILE A 59 -1.05 11.91 14.12
C ILE A 59 -2.45 11.93 13.52
N GLU A 60 -2.63 12.47 12.32
CA GLU A 60 -3.86 12.35 11.52
C GLU A 60 -3.83 11.03 10.71
N PRO A 61 -4.68 10.03 11.05
CA PRO A 61 -4.72 8.78 10.31
C PRO A 61 -5.40 8.97 8.95
N CYS A 62 -4.65 8.70 7.90
CA CYS A 62 -5.09 8.69 6.52
C CYS A 62 -4.90 7.29 5.93
N SER A 63 -5.64 7.01 4.87
CA SER A 63 -5.42 5.86 4.01
C SER A 63 -5.77 6.22 2.57
N VAL A 64 -5.73 5.22 1.69
CA VAL A 64 -5.88 5.38 0.26
C VAL A 64 -6.96 4.42 -0.22
N ALA A 65 -7.98 4.96 -0.87
CA ALA A 65 -8.97 4.20 -1.59
C ALA A 65 -8.49 3.95 -3.03
N LEU A 66 -8.12 2.71 -3.34
CA LEU A 66 -7.86 2.27 -4.70
C LEU A 66 -9.18 1.95 -5.43
N PRO A 67 -9.26 2.12 -6.76
CA PRO A 67 -10.45 1.74 -7.52
C PRO A 67 -10.64 0.21 -7.58
N GLY A 68 -11.89 -0.22 -7.83
CA GLY A 68 -12.28 -1.62 -7.99
C GLY A 68 -12.46 -2.40 -6.68
N ARG A 69 -12.59 -1.72 -5.54
CA ARG A 69 -12.85 -2.35 -4.24
C ARG A 69 -13.66 -1.46 -3.30
N GLY A 70 -14.28 -2.08 -2.31
CA GLY A 70 -15.11 -1.39 -1.32
C GLY A 70 -16.20 -0.54 -1.99
N ALA A 71 -16.33 0.72 -1.55
CA ALA A 71 -17.28 1.68 -2.12
C ALA A 71 -17.00 2.03 -3.61
N ARG A 72 -15.83 1.67 -4.13
CA ARG A 72 -15.38 1.94 -5.51
C ARG A 72 -15.32 0.66 -6.35
N SER A 73 -16.09 -0.37 -5.99
CA SER A 73 -16.11 -1.67 -6.68
C SER A 73 -16.60 -1.62 -8.13
N ALA A 74 -17.38 -0.60 -8.49
CA ALA A 74 -17.84 -0.38 -9.86
C ALA A 74 -16.74 0.20 -10.79
N GLU A 75 -15.64 0.69 -10.24
CA GLU A 75 -14.51 1.21 -11.03
C GLU A 75 -13.54 0.08 -11.42
N PRO A 76 -12.85 0.17 -12.56
CA PRO A 76 -11.85 -0.81 -12.92
C PRO A 76 -10.65 -0.80 -11.97
N SER A 77 -10.21 -1.97 -11.53
CA SER A 77 -8.94 -2.10 -10.80
C SER A 77 -7.76 -1.76 -11.71
N LEU A 78 -6.77 -1.06 -11.17
CA LEU A 78 -5.56 -0.67 -11.89
C LEU A 78 -4.50 -1.77 -11.77
N THR A 79 -3.83 -2.08 -12.89
CA THR A 79 -2.81 -3.15 -12.96
C THR A 79 -1.44 -2.67 -13.42
N ASP A 80 -1.30 -1.37 -13.76
CA ASP A 80 -0.01 -0.77 -14.13
C ASP A 80 0.67 -0.18 -12.88
N PRO A 81 1.82 -0.74 -12.45
CA PRO A 81 2.52 -0.27 -11.26
C PRO A 81 3.04 1.16 -11.37
N ALA A 82 3.51 1.58 -12.56
CA ALA A 82 4.07 2.91 -12.76
C ALA A 82 2.98 3.98 -12.74
N TYR A 83 1.87 3.72 -13.44
CA TYR A 83 0.70 4.59 -13.43
C TYR A 83 0.10 4.71 -12.02
N LEU A 84 -0.12 3.59 -11.34
CA LEU A 84 -0.72 3.61 -10.01
C LEU A 84 0.17 4.36 -9.00
N SER A 85 1.48 4.11 -9.00
CA SER A 85 2.42 4.76 -8.08
C SER A 85 2.54 6.27 -8.34
N ALA A 86 2.51 6.70 -9.61
CA ALA A 86 2.48 8.12 -9.96
C ALA A 86 1.20 8.82 -9.47
N ARG A 87 0.04 8.16 -9.59
CA ARG A 87 -1.22 8.72 -9.07
C ARG A 87 -1.28 8.67 -7.55
N LEU A 88 -0.69 7.66 -6.92
CA LEU A 88 -0.56 7.57 -5.48
C LEU A 88 0.35 8.67 -4.91
N ALA A 89 1.43 9.01 -5.60
CA ALA A 89 2.30 10.14 -5.23
C ALA A 89 1.49 11.43 -5.06
N ALA A 90 0.60 11.76 -6.00
CA ALA A 90 -0.27 12.93 -5.92
C ALA A 90 -1.28 12.88 -4.74
N VAL A 91 -1.61 11.68 -4.23
CA VAL A 91 -2.46 11.52 -3.05
C VAL A 91 -1.67 11.74 -1.75
N LEU A 92 -0.42 11.31 -1.71
CA LEU A 92 0.46 11.47 -0.54
C LEU A 92 0.90 12.93 -0.37
N ASP A 93 1.15 13.62 -1.49
CA ASP A 93 1.63 14.99 -1.55
C ASP A 93 0.47 15.99 -1.72
N ASP A 94 -0.19 16.30 -0.60
CA ASP A 94 -1.21 17.36 -0.56
C ASP A 94 -0.52 18.73 -0.49
N TRP A 95 -0.55 19.48 -1.61
CA TRP A 95 0.07 20.81 -1.70
C TRP A 95 -0.73 21.88 -0.95
N ALA A 96 -2.02 21.65 -0.72
CA ALA A 96 -2.86 22.58 0.04
C ALA A 96 -2.59 22.52 1.55
N ASP A 97 -1.87 21.48 2.01
CA ASP A 97 -1.56 21.26 3.40
C ASP A 97 -0.11 20.76 3.58
N PRO A 98 0.81 21.67 3.94
CA PRO A 98 2.24 21.38 3.96
C PRO A 98 2.68 20.52 5.17
N ARG A 99 1.76 20.02 6.00
CA ARG A 99 2.11 19.19 7.15
C ARG A 99 3.01 18.01 6.74
N PRO A 100 4.01 17.65 7.55
CA PRO A 100 4.78 16.43 7.35
C PRO A 100 3.88 15.21 7.22
N PHE A 101 4.34 14.22 6.46
CA PHE A 101 3.64 12.95 6.33
C PHE A 101 4.59 11.78 6.50
N ALA A 102 4.04 10.65 6.95
CA ALA A 102 4.69 9.36 6.96
C ALA A 102 3.82 8.34 6.23
N VAL A 103 4.43 7.25 5.77
CA VAL A 103 3.73 6.23 5.00
C VAL A 103 3.98 4.86 5.61
N PHE A 104 2.90 4.13 5.88
CA PHE A 104 2.93 2.71 6.21
C PHE A 104 2.35 1.93 5.03
N GLY A 105 3.12 1.01 4.45
CA GLY A 105 2.64 0.12 3.40
C GLY A 105 2.78 -1.34 3.85
N HIS A 106 1.73 -2.13 3.65
CA HIS A 106 1.75 -3.57 3.94
C HIS A 106 1.62 -4.40 2.65
N SER A 107 2.43 -5.44 2.51
CA SER A 107 2.44 -6.32 1.33
C SER A 107 2.51 -5.49 0.04
N ALA A 108 1.61 -5.67 -0.91
CA ALA A 108 1.55 -4.85 -2.14
C ALA A 108 1.55 -3.33 -1.87
N GLY A 109 0.94 -2.87 -0.78
CA GLY A 109 0.95 -1.46 -0.39
C GLY A 109 2.34 -0.93 -0.06
N ALA A 110 3.27 -1.78 0.38
CA ALA A 110 4.67 -1.39 0.61
C ALA A 110 5.39 -1.04 -0.70
N LEU A 111 5.17 -1.83 -1.76
CA LEU A 111 5.72 -1.54 -3.09
C LEU A 111 5.16 -0.21 -3.62
N LEU A 112 3.84 -0.05 -3.55
CA LEU A 112 3.16 1.15 -4.03
C LEU A 112 3.62 2.40 -3.27
N ALA A 113 3.75 2.31 -1.95
CA ALA A 113 4.30 3.39 -1.13
C ALA A 113 5.72 3.77 -1.56
N TYR A 114 6.61 2.80 -1.70
CA TYR A 114 8.00 3.01 -2.12
C TYR A 114 8.11 3.68 -3.48
N GLU A 115 7.40 3.16 -4.49
CA GLU A 115 7.42 3.72 -5.84
C GLU A 115 6.74 5.10 -5.92
N ALA A 116 5.70 5.34 -5.13
CA ALA A 116 5.10 6.67 -5.00
C ALA A 116 6.09 7.68 -4.40
N ILE A 117 6.85 7.30 -3.38
CA ILE A 117 7.88 8.15 -2.77
C ILE A 117 9.03 8.43 -3.76
N ARG A 118 9.48 7.42 -4.51
CA ARG A 118 10.45 7.64 -5.60
C ARG A 118 9.93 8.60 -6.65
N HIS A 119 8.64 8.48 -7.00
CA HIS A 119 7.99 9.42 -7.91
C HIS A 119 7.96 10.84 -7.35
N LEU A 120 7.61 11.03 -6.07
CA LEU A 120 7.62 12.34 -5.41
C LEU A 120 9.01 12.95 -5.36
N ARG A 121 10.03 12.17 -5.03
CA ARG A 121 11.43 12.63 -5.05
C ARG A 121 11.80 13.18 -6.43
N ARG A 122 11.47 12.45 -7.50
CA ARG A 122 11.80 12.84 -8.88
C ARG A 122 11.07 14.10 -9.35
N THR A 123 9.83 14.30 -8.89
CA THR A 123 8.94 15.34 -9.44
C THR A 123 8.93 16.61 -8.59
N HIS A 124 8.89 16.47 -7.27
CA HIS A 124 8.68 17.57 -6.34
C HIS A 124 9.78 17.69 -5.27
N GLY A 125 10.72 16.73 -5.20
CA GLY A 125 11.79 16.72 -4.19
C GLY A 125 11.32 16.48 -2.74
N ARG A 126 10.02 16.18 -2.53
CA ARG A 126 9.44 15.94 -1.20
C ARG A 126 9.60 14.46 -0.81
N LEU A 127 9.99 14.21 0.44
CA LEU A 127 10.11 12.89 1.04
C LEU A 127 9.25 12.82 2.32
N PRO A 128 8.75 11.62 2.71
CA PRO A 128 8.08 11.48 3.99
C PRO A 128 9.06 11.58 5.15
N SER A 129 8.54 11.81 6.35
CA SER A 129 9.31 11.72 7.60
C SER A 129 9.72 10.27 7.90
N LEU A 130 8.92 9.29 7.50
CA LEU A 130 9.20 7.87 7.72
C LEU A 130 8.53 7.04 6.63
N LEU A 131 9.26 6.07 6.08
CA LEU A 131 8.72 4.97 5.31
C LEU A 131 8.69 3.71 6.20
N ALA A 132 7.50 3.22 6.52
CA ALA A 132 7.29 1.96 7.19
C ALA A 132 6.85 0.88 6.19
N VAL A 133 7.69 -0.13 6.02
CA VAL A 133 7.46 -1.28 5.15
C VAL A 133 7.09 -2.49 5.99
N SER A 134 6.03 -3.19 5.59
CA SER A 134 5.51 -4.33 6.32
C SER A 134 5.27 -5.53 5.40
N SER A 135 5.91 -6.67 5.69
CA SER A 135 5.71 -7.95 4.99
C SER A 135 5.71 -7.86 3.46
N LEU A 136 6.77 -7.28 2.91
CA LEU A 136 7.09 -7.39 1.50
C LEU A 136 8.61 -7.55 1.35
N SER A 137 9.04 -8.48 0.51
CA SER A 137 10.43 -8.62 0.10
C SER A 137 10.92 -7.37 -0.63
N ALA A 138 12.20 -7.03 -0.52
CA ALA A 138 12.72 -5.82 -1.16
C ALA A 138 12.51 -5.82 -2.70
N PRO A 139 12.05 -4.72 -3.30
CA PRO A 139 11.72 -4.66 -4.73
C PRO A 139 12.85 -5.10 -5.68
N HIS A 140 14.11 -4.84 -5.33
CA HIS A 140 15.27 -5.15 -6.19
C HIS A 140 15.67 -6.63 -6.22
N ILE A 141 15.20 -7.45 -5.26
CA ILE A 141 15.48 -8.89 -5.25
C ILE A 141 14.43 -9.71 -6.02
N ASP A 142 13.33 -9.08 -6.46
CA ASP A 142 12.28 -9.68 -7.31
C ASP A 142 11.67 -11.00 -6.78
N ALA A 143 11.72 -11.25 -5.46
CA ALA A 143 11.30 -12.53 -4.88
C ALA A 143 9.82 -12.88 -5.14
N TYR A 144 8.96 -11.88 -5.34
CA TYR A 144 7.54 -12.08 -5.64
C TYR A 144 7.31 -12.74 -7.02
N SER A 145 8.21 -12.57 -8.00
CA SER A 145 8.02 -13.16 -9.34
C SER A 145 8.07 -14.70 -9.29
N ALA A 146 8.88 -15.24 -8.37
CA ALA A 146 8.93 -16.66 -8.07
C ALA A 146 7.91 -17.07 -6.99
N GLY A 147 7.68 -16.25 -5.96
CA GLY A 147 6.88 -16.61 -4.80
C GLY A 147 5.37 -16.51 -4.98
N LEU A 148 4.87 -15.63 -5.86
CA LEU A 148 3.45 -15.39 -6.03
C LEU A 148 2.73 -16.43 -6.91
N PRO A 149 3.28 -16.90 -8.05
CA PRO A 149 2.58 -17.85 -8.92
C PRO A 149 2.16 -19.16 -8.23
N PRO A 150 2.99 -19.83 -7.40
CA PRO A 150 2.59 -21.05 -6.70
C PRO A 150 1.39 -20.85 -5.76
N ARG A 151 1.25 -19.65 -5.17
CA ARG A 151 0.13 -19.32 -4.29
C ARG A 151 -1.16 -19.09 -5.06
N LEU A 152 -1.06 -18.42 -6.20
CA LEU A 152 -2.20 -18.20 -7.09
C LEU A 152 -2.73 -19.52 -7.66
N THR A 153 -1.86 -20.48 -7.97
CA THR A 153 -2.26 -21.78 -8.54
C THR A 153 -2.71 -22.80 -7.48
N ALA A 154 -2.34 -22.62 -6.20
CA ALA A 154 -2.78 -23.46 -5.09
C ALA A 154 -4.25 -23.23 -4.66
N GLY A 155 -4.98 -22.32 -5.32
CA GLY A 155 -6.38 -22.03 -5.02
C GLY A 155 -6.57 -21.43 -3.61
N LEU A 156 -7.60 -21.88 -2.90
CA LEU A 156 -7.95 -21.32 -1.57
C LEU A 156 -6.82 -21.44 -0.55
N ALA A 157 -5.98 -22.47 -0.63
CA ALA A 157 -4.85 -22.65 0.28
C ALA A 157 -3.82 -21.52 0.11
N GLY A 158 -3.42 -21.23 -1.12
CA GLY A 158 -2.48 -20.15 -1.40
C GLY A 158 -3.08 -18.76 -1.20
N LEU A 159 -4.38 -18.58 -1.48
CA LEU A 159 -5.08 -17.33 -1.13
C LEU A 159 -5.03 -17.07 0.38
N ARG A 160 -5.23 -18.10 1.22
CA ARG A 160 -5.15 -17.97 2.68
C ARG A 160 -3.77 -17.56 3.18
N GLU A 161 -2.69 -17.92 2.47
CA GLU A 161 -1.35 -17.42 2.80
C GLU A 161 -1.22 -15.90 2.56
N LEU A 162 -1.87 -15.38 1.52
CA LEU A 162 -1.80 -13.98 1.12
C LEU A 162 -2.73 -13.07 1.93
N VAL A 163 -3.94 -13.53 2.24
CA VAL A 163 -4.99 -12.68 2.84
C VAL A 163 -5.47 -13.17 4.20
N GLY A 164 -4.92 -14.28 4.70
CA GLY A 164 -5.34 -14.88 5.97
C GLY A 164 -6.65 -15.65 5.86
N PRO A 165 -7.36 -15.85 7.00
CA PRO A 165 -8.64 -16.56 7.01
C PRO A 165 -9.68 -15.92 6.09
N ILE A 166 -10.31 -16.75 5.27
CA ILE A 166 -11.37 -16.31 4.35
C ILE A 166 -12.72 -16.50 5.05
N PRO A 167 -13.55 -15.45 5.21
CA PRO A 167 -14.87 -15.55 5.81
C PRO A 167 -15.77 -16.59 5.13
N GLU A 168 -16.55 -17.32 5.93
CA GLU A 168 -17.44 -18.38 5.43
C GLU A 168 -18.46 -17.87 4.41
N GLN A 169 -18.90 -16.62 4.56
CA GLN A 169 -19.83 -15.97 3.63
C GLN A 169 -19.23 -15.81 2.23
N LEU A 170 -17.91 -15.61 2.10
CA LEU A 170 -17.25 -15.61 0.79
C LEU A 170 -17.16 -17.02 0.22
N LEU A 171 -16.86 -18.02 1.06
CA LEU A 171 -16.78 -19.43 0.64
C LEU A 171 -18.14 -19.96 0.16
N ALA A 172 -19.24 -19.48 0.76
CA ALA A 172 -20.60 -19.88 0.45
C ALA A 172 -21.19 -19.20 -0.80
N ASP A 173 -20.60 -18.10 -1.29
CA ASP A 173 -21.12 -17.33 -2.42
C ASP A 173 -20.02 -17.01 -3.44
N ALA A 174 -20.06 -17.69 -4.58
CA ALA A 174 -19.10 -17.52 -5.67
C ALA A 174 -19.08 -16.10 -6.25
N ARG A 175 -20.19 -15.35 -6.21
CA ARG A 175 -20.24 -13.95 -6.68
C ARG A 175 -19.52 -13.03 -5.71
N LEU A 176 -19.72 -13.23 -4.41
CA LEU A 176 -18.99 -12.48 -3.38
C LEU A 176 -17.49 -12.82 -3.41
N MET A 177 -17.14 -14.11 -3.56
CA MET A 177 -15.75 -14.53 -3.75
C MET A 177 -15.13 -13.85 -4.97
N ALA A 178 -15.79 -13.87 -6.12
CA ALA A 178 -15.29 -13.23 -7.33
C ALA A 178 -15.07 -11.72 -7.11
N ALA A 179 -16.04 -11.03 -6.50
CA ALA A 179 -15.93 -9.60 -6.21
C ALA A 179 -14.77 -9.28 -5.25
N ALA A 180 -14.48 -10.14 -4.27
CA ALA A 180 -13.35 -9.99 -3.37
C ALA A 180 -12.01 -10.30 -4.05
N CYS A 181 -11.98 -11.32 -4.92
CA CYS A 181 -10.77 -11.74 -5.62
C CYS A 181 -10.37 -10.82 -6.79
N THR A 182 -11.30 -10.12 -7.44
CA THR A 182 -10.98 -9.22 -8.58
C THR A 182 -9.91 -8.18 -8.23
N PRO A 183 -10.07 -7.34 -7.18
CA PRO A 183 -9.03 -6.38 -6.81
C PRO A 183 -7.75 -7.05 -6.31
N LEU A 184 -7.85 -8.19 -5.63
CA LEU A 184 -6.69 -8.97 -5.17
C LEU A 184 -5.84 -9.42 -6.36
N LEU A 185 -6.46 -10.03 -7.38
CA LEU A 185 -5.78 -10.51 -8.57
C LEU A 185 -5.20 -9.36 -9.40
N ALA A 186 -5.87 -8.20 -9.46
CA ALA A 186 -5.32 -7.01 -10.10
C ALA A 186 -4.04 -6.52 -9.42
N ASP A 187 -4.01 -6.49 -8.08
CA ASP A 187 -2.82 -6.11 -7.33
C ASP A 187 -1.72 -7.18 -7.44
N CYS A 188 -2.07 -8.46 -7.52
CA CYS A 188 -1.11 -9.53 -7.82
C CYS A 188 -0.50 -9.37 -9.21
N LEU A 189 -1.28 -9.02 -10.22
CA LEU A 189 -0.78 -8.72 -11.56
C LEU A 189 0.17 -7.51 -11.55
N LEU A 190 -0.16 -6.49 -10.77
CA LEU A 190 0.71 -5.33 -10.58
C LEU A 190 2.07 -5.75 -10.03
N LEU A 191 2.09 -6.60 -9.00
CA LEU A 191 3.32 -7.17 -8.46
C LEU A 191 4.07 -7.96 -9.54
N LEU A 192 3.42 -8.87 -10.25
CA LEU A 192 4.07 -9.70 -11.29
C LEU A 192 4.64 -8.89 -12.46
N HIS A 193 4.02 -7.76 -12.82
CA HIS A 193 4.48 -6.86 -13.87
C HIS A 193 5.50 -5.83 -13.40
N TYR A 194 5.65 -5.62 -12.09
CA TYR A 194 6.62 -4.68 -11.57
C TYR A 194 8.05 -5.15 -11.91
N ARG A 195 8.88 -4.19 -12.31
CA ARG A 195 10.29 -4.41 -12.58
C ARG A 195 11.07 -3.28 -11.94
N HIS A 196 11.87 -3.63 -10.93
CA HIS A 196 12.69 -2.65 -10.23
C HIS A 196 13.69 -2.02 -11.19
N ARG A 197 13.72 -0.68 -11.21
CA ARG A 197 14.74 0.10 -11.90
C ARG A 197 15.70 0.66 -10.87
N PRO A 198 17.02 0.47 -11.00
CA PRO A 198 17.98 1.08 -10.07
C PRO A 198 17.87 2.61 -10.04
N GLU A 199 17.87 3.18 -8.85
CA GLU A 199 17.98 4.61 -8.55
C GLU A 199 18.82 4.78 -7.27
N PRO A 200 19.35 5.98 -6.97
CA PRO A 200 19.97 6.22 -5.67
C PRO A 200 19.02 5.88 -4.52
N PRO A 201 19.53 5.37 -3.38
CA PRO A 201 18.73 5.12 -2.18
C PRO A 201 17.90 6.33 -1.76
N LEU A 202 16.72 6.10 -1.16
CA LEU A 202 15.89 7.17 -0.61
C LEU A 202 16.52 7.71 0.67
N ASP A 203 16.64 9.03 0.78
CA ASP A 203 17.08 9.68 2.02
C ASP A 203 15.92 9.80 3.01
N VAL A 204 15.45 8.65 3.49
CA VAL A 204 14.29 8.56 4.37
C VAL A 204 14.55 7.58 5.51
N PRO A 205 14.16 7.91 6.75
CA PRO A 205 14.09 6.93 7.82
C PRO A 205 13.20 5.77 7.43
N LEU A 206 13.69 4.55 7.66
CA LEU A 206 12.97 3.30 7.39
C LEU A 206 12.49 2.68 8.70
N ALA A 207 11.31 2.04 8.67
CA ALA A 207 10.89 1.07 9.66
C ALA A 207 10.50 -0.23 8.96
N LEU A 208 10.99 -1.36 9.47
CA LEU A 208 10.77 -2.68 8.88
C LEU A 208 9.95 -3.55 9.82
N TYR A 209 8.86 -4.09 9.32
CA TYR A 209 7.94 -4.91 10.11
C TYR A 209 7.60 -6.23 9.40
N GLY A 210 7.50 -7.33 10.15
CA GLY A 210 7.15 -8.64 9.60
C GLY A 210 6.44 -9.54 10.60
N GLY A 211 5.78 -10.59 10.09
CA GLY A 211 5.23 -11.66 10.93
C GLY A 211 6.31 -12.70 11.24
N GLU A 212 6.34 -13.22 12.45
CA GLU A 212 7.25 -14.32 12.83
C GLU A 212 7.00 -15.61 12.03
N GLN A 213 5.75 -15.85 11.63
CA GLN A 213 5.32 -17.02 10.87
C GLN A 213 4.83 -16.64 9.47
N ASP A 214 5.32 -15.54 8.90
CA ASP A 214 4.94 -15.09 7.56
C ASP A 214 5.52 -16.04 6.48
N PRO A 215 4.68 -16.83 5.78
CA PRO A 215 5.18 -17.74 4.75
C PRO A 215 5.57 -16.99 3.47
N VAL A 216 5.10 -15.76 3.29
CA VAL A 216 5.22 -14.96 2.07
C VAL A 216 6.50 -14.14 2.06
N THR A 217 6.92 -13.62 3.22
CA THR A 217 8.09 -12.73 3.32
C THR A 217 9.06 -13.20 4.40
N PRO A 218 10.10 -13.96 4.02
CA PRO A 218 11.21 -14.29 4.91
C PRO A 218 11.89 -13.04 5.46
N VAL A 219 12.30 -13.06 6.73
CA VAL A 219 12.95 -11.91 7.38
C VAL A 219 14.22 -11.43 6.65
N GLN A 220 14.96 -12.33 6.00
CA GLN A 220 16.16 -11.97 5.25
C GLN A 220 15.83 -11.10 4.03
N GLU A 221 14.73 -11.42 3.34
CA GLU A 221 14.25 -10.65 2.19
C GLU A 221 13.69 -9.29 2.62
N LEU A 222 13.10 -9.21 3.81
CA LEU A 222 12.69 -7.94 4.42
C LEU A 222 13.90 -7.07 4.78
N ARG A 223 15.01 -7.66 5.27
CA ARG A 223 16.25 -6.91 5.59
C ARG A 223 16.86 -6.23 4.37
N ALA A 224 16.69 -6.79 3.17
CA ALA A 224 17.24 -6.24 1.93
C ALA A 224 16.69 -4.83 1.61
N TRP A 225 15.56 -4.41 2.20
CA TRP A 225 15.06 -3.04 2.06
C TRP A 225 16.05 -1.97 2.52
N ASN A 226 17.00 -2.32 3.39
CA ASN A 226 18.08 -1.44 3.80
C ASN A 226 18.98 -1.00 2.63
N ASP A 227 19.02 -1.76 1.53
CA ASP A 227 19.78 -1.38 0.32
C ASP A 227 19.12 -0.21 -0.44
N LEU A 228 17.85 0.08 -0.15
CA LEU A 228 17.02 1.04 -0.89
C LEU A 228 16.86 2.38 -0.16
N VAL A 229 17.48 2.55 1.02
CA VAL A 229 17.42 3.75 1.85
C VAL A 229 18.78 4.14 2.39
N THR A 230 18.97 5.40 2.80
CA THR A 230 20.21 5.87 3.45
C THR A 230 20.25 5.58 4.96
N THR A 231 19.07 5.49 5.59
CA THR A 231 18.91 5.30 7.04
C THR A 231 18.32 3.92 7.31
N PRO A 232 19.17 2.90 7.57
CA PRO A 232 18.71 1.52 7.70
C PRO A 232 17.97 1.26 9.02
N ALA A 233 17.22 0.16 9.05
CA ALA A 233 16.48 -0.32 10.20
C ALA A 233 16.62 -1.84 10.40
N CYS A 234 16.50 -2.25 11.65
CA CYS A 234 16.34 -3.66 12.00
C CYS A 234 14.87 -4.06 11.88
N PRO A 235 14.54 -5.20 11.24
CA PRO A 235 13.18 -5.71 11.23
C PRO A 235 12.66 -5.97 12.64
N ARG A 236 11.45 -5.48 12.91
CA ARG A 236 10.67 -5.82 14.08
C ARG A 236 9.63 -6.87 13.71
N LEU A 237 9.76 -8.05 14.28
CA LEU A 237 8.83 -9.14 14.07
C LEU A 237 7.70 -9.11 15.11
N PHE A 238 6.51 -9.52 14.70
CA PHE A 238 5.34 -9.65 15.56
C PHE A 238 4.76 -11.07 15.46
N PRO A 239 4.12 -11.58 16.53
CA PRO A 239 3.40 -12.84 16.48
C PRO A 239 2.33 -12.82 15.38
N GLY A 240 2.33 -13.83 14.52
CA GLY A 240 1.41 -13.97 13.40
C GLY A 240 2.10 -14.23 12.06
N GLY A 241 1.27 -14.58 11.08
CA GLY A 241 1.69 -14.73 9.68
C GLY A 241 1.67 -13.42 8.91
N HIS A 242 1.43 -13.51 7.60
CA HIS A 242 1.42 -12.34 6.70
C HIS A 242 0.47 -11.24 7.17
N THR A 243 -0.70 -11.60 7.71
CA THR A 243 -1.73 -10.64 8.15
C THR A 243 -1.58 -10.16 9.60
N TYR A 244 -0.40 -10.31 10.23
CA TYR A 244 -0.17 -9.86 11.60
C TYR A 244 -0.57 -8.40 11.90
N PRO A 245 -0.60 -7.42 10.95
CA PRO A 245 -1.07 -6.07 11.27
C PRO A 245 -2.51 -6.03 11.79
N GLN A 246 -3.30 -7.08 11.52
CA GLN A 246 -4.68 -7.23 12.00
C GLN A 246 -4.78 -7.90 13.37
N THR A 247 -3.80 -8.74 13.75
CA THR A 247 -3.81 -9.51 15.00
C THR A 247 -2.92 -8.88 16.08
N ALA A 248 -1.80 -8.28 15.69
CA ALA A 248 -0.84 -7.59 16.54
C ALA A 248 -0.96 -6.06 16.45
N THR A 249 -2.13 -5.54 16.06
CA THR A 249 -2.37 -4.12 15.74
C THR A 249 -1.84 -3.18 16.81
N LYS A 250 -2.14 -3.42 18.10
CA LYS A 250 -1.70 -2.54 19.19
C LYS A 250 -0.18 -2.45 19.27
N ALA A 251 0.51 -3.59 19.33
CA ALA A 251 1.96 -3.62 19.44
C ALA A 251 2.64 -2.96 18.22
N LEU A 252 2.09 -3.17 17.02
CA LEU A 252 2.57 -2.52 15.80
C LEU A 252 2.38 -1.00 15.84
N VAL A 253 1.19 -0.52 16.20
CA VAL A 253 0.88 0.92 16.26
C VAL A 253 1.70 1.60 17.36
N ASP A 254 1.87 0.98 18.52
CA ASP A 254 2.70 1.52 19.61
C ASP A 254 4.15 1.72 19.12
N HIS A 255 4.73 0.71 18.45
CA HIS A 255 6.09 0.79 17.93
C HIS A 255 6.23 1.82 16.80
N LEU A 256 5.26 1.88 15.88
CA LEU A 256 5.26 2.86 14.79
C LEU A 256 5.13 4.29 15.35
N THR A 257 4.28 4.49 16.34
CA THR A 257 4.13 5.78 17.02
C THR A 257 5.43 6.22 17.69
N GLY A 258 6.14 5.30 18.34
CA GLY A 258 7.47 5.57 18.91
C GLY A 258 8.48 6.00 17.84
N ALA A 259 8.54 5.29 16.70
CA ALA A 259 9.42 5.62 15.59
C ALA A 259 9.07 6.97 14.92
N LEU A 260 7.79 7.33 14.86
CA LEU A 260 7.37 8.64 14.35
C LEU A 260 7.71 9.77 15.34
N GLY A 261 7.59 9.52 16.64
CA GLY A 261 7.90 10.50 17.68
C GLY A 261 9.38 10.91 17.69
N THR A 262 10.30 10.01 17.37
CA THR A 262 11.73 10.36 17.26
C THR A 262 12.01 11.27 16.07
N VAL A 263 11.32 11.06 14.95
CA VAL A 263 11.49 11.87 13.73
C VAL A 263 10.86 13.26 13.86
N VAL A 264 9.67 13.37 14.47
CA VAL A 264 9.02 14.68 14.66
C VAL A 264 9.80 15.60 15.60
N ASN A 265 10.44 15.03 16.63
CA ASN A 265 11.21 15.80 17.61
C ASN A 265 12.65 16.11 17.13
N HIS A 266 13.13 15.42 16.10
CA HIS A 266 14.43 15.65 15.48
C HIS A 266 14.28 15.71 13.96
N PRO A 267 13.71 16.81 13.41
CA PRO A 267 13.70 16.98 11.96
C PRO A 267 15.13 16.92 11.45
N VAL A 268 15.41 15.99 10.54
CA VAL A 268 16.70 15.96 9.82
C VAL A 268 16.86 17.34 9.19
N ALA A 269 17.94 18.03 9.56
CA ALA A 269 18.24 19.35 9.05
C ALA A 269 18.30 19.27 7.52
N THR A 270 17.36 19.94 6.85
CA THR A 270 17.42 20.13 5.40
C THR A 270 18.66 20.98 5.11
N ALA A 271 19.66 20.37 4.46
CA ALA A 271 20.82 21.06 3.88
C ALA A 271 20.44 21.71 2.55
#